data_AF-A0AAE2VCX4-F1
#
_entry.id   AF-A0AAE2VCX4-F1
#
_cell.length_a   1.000
_cell.length_b   1.000
_cell.length_c   1.000
_cell.angle_alpha   90.00
_cell.angle_beta   90.00
_cell.angle_gamma   90.00
#
_symmetry.space_group_name_H-M   'P 1'
#
loop_
_entity.id
_entity.type
_entity.pdbx_description
1 polymer ?
#
loop_
_entity_poly.entity_id
_entity_poly.type
_entity_poly.pdbx_seq_one_letter_code
_entity_poly.pdbx_strand_id
1 'polypeptide(L)'
;MPNDLITLSADGKLLSGQTLGDLEAGDTFSVILDGKQLVGGAEAATILGHGRTFLKHSLQLNLCQFEPQADGTCRLSYQVTS
;
A
#
# COMPACT_ATOMS: atom_id res chain seq x y z
N MET A 1 -10.90 -13.40 1.80
CA MET A 1 -9.86 -13.67 0.80
C MET A 1 -8.59 -14.07 1.54
N PRO A 2 -7.78 -15.03 1.05
CA PRO A 2 -6.50 -15.32 1.68
C PRO A 2 -5.70 -14.02 1.70
N ASN A 3 -5.03 -13.73 2.82
CA ASN A 3 -4.33 -12.49 3.10
C ASN A 3 -3.30 -12.18 2.00
N ASP A 4 -3.69 -11.45 0.97
CA ASP A 4 -2.76 -10.97 -0.05
C ASP A 4 -1.82 -9.97 0.62
N LEU A 5 -0.61 -10.44 0.89
CA LEU A 5 0.41 -9.65 1.59
C LEU A 5 1.02 -8.65 0.61
N ILE A 6 0.54 -7.42 0.65
CA ILE A 6 1.07 -6.30 -0.12
C ILE A 6 2.27 -5.73 0.63
N THR A 7 3.42 -5.63 -0.05
CA THR A 7 4.63 -5.02 0.53
C THR A 7 5.01 -3.77 -0.23
N LEU A 8 5.23 -2.68 0.51
CA LEU A 8 5.61 -1.37 -0.01
C LEU A 8 6.99 -0.98 0.49
N SER A 9 7.75 -0.25 -0.33
CA SER A 9 8.95 0.45 0.10
C SER A 9 8.59 1.63 1.01
N ALA A 10 9.54 2.12 1.79
CA ALA A 10 9.38 3.27 2.68
C ALA A 10 8.88 4.54 1.98
N ASP A 11 9.11 4.68 0.67
CA ASP A 11 8.61 5.77 -0.17
C ASP A 11 7.31 5.44 -0.95
N GLY A 12 6.63 4.34 -0.58
CA GLY A 12 5.26 4.03 -0.99
C GLY A 12 5.14 3.25 -2.31
N LYS A 13 6.20 2.63 -2.82
CA LYS A 13 6.19 1.86 -4.07
C LYS A 13 6.00 0.38 -3.81
N LEU A 14 5.27 -0.30 -4.70
CA LEU A 14 5.00 -1.73 -4.58
C LEU A 14 6.28 -2.55 -4.80
N LEU A 15 6.67 -3.33 -3.79
CA LEU A 15 7.80 -4.27 -3.86
C LEU A 15 7.34 -5.68 -4.24
N SER A 16 6.20 -6.11 -3.69
CA SER A 16 5.60 -7.42 -3.99
C SER A 16 4.11 -7.45 -3.63
N GLY A 17 3.39 -8.38 -4.23
CA GLY A 17 1.94 -8.54 -4.06
C GLY A 17 1.17 -8.12 -5.31
N GLN A 18 -0.14 -8.31 -5.28
CA GLN A 18 -1.03 -7.85 -6.35
C GLN A 18 -1.50 -6.43 -6.06
N THR A 19 -1.75 -5.65 -7.12
CA THR A 19 -2.47 -4.38 -7.01
C THR A 19 -3.90 -4.67 -6.58
N LEU A 20 -4.45 -3.83 -5.70
CA LEU A 20 -5.82 -4.00 -5.19
C LEU A 20 -6.89 -3.73 -6.27
N GLY A 21 -6.55 -2.95 -7.30
CA GLY A 21 -7.51 -2.53 -8.30
C GLY A 21 -8.47 -1.48 -7.75
N ASP A 22 -9.75 -1.60 -8.11
CA ASP A 22 -10.80 -0.71 -7.64
C ASP A 22 -11.14 -1.04 -6.18
N LEU A 23 -11.01 -0.05 -5.31
CA LEU A 23 -11.35 -0.12 -3.89
C LEU A 23 -12.68 0.57 -3.65
N GLU A 24 -13.58 -0.08 -2.91
CA GLU A 24 -14.89 0.44 -2.57
C GLU A 24 -14.96 0.90 -1.11
N ALA A 25 -15.88 1.83 -0.82
CA ALA A 25 -16.08 2.32 0.53
C ALA A 25 -16.46 1.19 1.49
N GLY A 26 -15.76 1.09 2.62
CA GLY A 26 -15.91 0.01 3.59
C GLY A 26 -14.92 -1.13 3.44
N ASP A 27 -14.17 -1.20 2.33
CA ASP A 27 -13.09 -2.18 2.15
C ASP A 27 -11.99 -1.97 3.20
N THR A 28 -11.38 -3.09 3.60
CA THR A 28 -10.23 -3.09 4.49
C THR A 28 -9.10 -3.93 3.90
N PHE A 29 -7.87 -3.45 4.05
CA PHE A 29 -6.70 -4.18 3.59
C PHE A 29 -5.49 -3.90 4.49
N SER A 30 -4.55 -4.84 4.49
CA SER A 30 -3.30 -4.72 5.25
C SER A 30 -2.10 -4.63 4.30
N VAL A 31 -1.12 -3.83 4.68
CA VAL A 31 0.16 -3.72 3.96
C VAL A 31 1.32 -3.86 4.93
N ILE A 32 2.45 -4.35 4.43
CA ILE A 32 3.74 -4.29 5.08
C ILE A 32 4.53 -3.15 4.43
N LEU A 33 4.91 -2.15 5.22
CA LEU A 33 5.85 -1.12 4.81
C LEU A 33 7.25 -1.56 5.20
N ASP A 34 8.10 -1.87 4.22
CA ASP A 34 9.52 -2.14 4.45
C ASP A 34 10.28 -0.82 4.62
N GLY A 35 10.44 -0.40 5.87
CA GLY A 35 11.12 0.83 6.27
C GLY A 35 12.61 0.87 5.90
N LYS A 36 13.19 -0.25 5.48
CA LYS A 36 14.61 -0.35 5.10
C LYS A 36 14.83 -0.20 3.60
N GLN A 37 13.77 -0.26 2.80
CA GLN A 37 13.86 -0.20 1.34
C GLN A 37 13.33 1.14 0.83
N LEU A 38 14.14 1.81 0.01
CA LEU A 38 13.74 2.98 -0.76
C LEU A 38 13.98 2.67 -2.23
N VAL A 39 12.96 2.87 -3.07
CA VAL A 39 13.11 2.59 -4.51
C VAL A 39 13.17 3.92 -5.26
N GLY A 40 14.37 4.37 -5.63
CA GLY A 40 14.52 5.55 -6.48
C GLY A 40 13.92 5.32 -7.88
N GLY A 41 13.13 6.27 -8.39
CA GLY A 41 12.59 6.19 -9.76
C GLY A 41 11.20 6.80 -9.92
N ALA A 42 10.90 7.28 -11.13
CA ALA A 42 9.60 7.86 -11.50
C ALA A 42 8.60 6.82 -12.03
N GLU A 43 9.05 5.63 -12.41
CA GLU A 43 8.19 4.51 -12.83
C GLU A 43 8.28 3.40 -11.81
N ALA A 44 7.24 3.28 -10.98
CA ALA A 44 7.06 2.17 -10.08
C ALA A 44 5.57 1.88 -9.94
N ALA A 45 5.25 0.61 -9.75
CA ALA A 45 3.89 0.20 -9.43
C ALA A 45 3.46 0.77 -8.07
N THR A 46 2.20 1.15 -7.96
CA THR A 46 1.57 1.52 -6.68
C THR A 46 0.57 0.44 -6.30
N ILE A 47 0.02 0.50 -5.09
CA ILE A 47 -1.04 -0.44 -4.67
C ILE A 47 -2.29 -0.35 -5.56
N LEU A 48 -2.53 0.79 -6.20
CA LEU A 48 -3.71 1.07 -7.01
C LEU A 48 -3.50 0.82 -8.51
N GLY A 49 -2.29 0.45 -8.94
CA GLY A 49 -2.04 0.11 -10.34
C GLY A 49 -0.65 0.46 -10.87
N HIS A 50 -0.48 0.21 -12.16
CA HIS A 50 0.72 0.49 -12.96
C HIS A 50 0.47 1.68 -13.89
N GLY A 51 1.04 2.85 -13.61
CA GLY A 51 0.89 3.99 -14.52
C GLY A 51 1.58 5.27 -14.07
N ARG A 52 2.18 6.00 -15.03
CA ARG A 52 2.71 7.37 -14.87
C ARG A 52 1.62 8.44 -14.80
N THR A 53 0.41 8.12 -15.30
CA THR A 53 -0.76 8.95 -15.13
C THR A 53 -1.13 8.89 -13.66
N PHE A 54 -1.03 10.04 -12.97
CA PHE A 54 -1.65 10.26 -11.68
C PHE A 54 -2.95 9.47 -11.62
N LEU A 55 -3.07 8.57 -10.65
CA LEU A 55 -4.33 7.92 -10.33
C LEU A 55 -5.39 9.01 -10.33
N LYS A 56 -6.48 8.83 -11.08
CA LYS A 56 -7.43 9.92 -11.43
C LYS A 56 -7.85 10.76 -10.21
N HIS A 57 -7.81 10.15 -9.02
CA HIS A 57 -7.96 10.79 -7.74
C HIS A 57 -7.00 10.17 -6.72
N SER A 58 -6.42 10.98 -5.82
CA SER A 58 -5.81 10.45 -4.60
C SER A 58 -6.93 9.87 -3.72
N LEU A 59 -6.87 8.57 -3.41
CA LEU A 59 -7.81 7.96 -2.48
C LEU A 59 -7.42 8.35 -1.05
N GLN A 60 -8.37 8.90 -0.30
CA GLN A 60 -8.19 9.09 1.14
C GLN A 60 -8.60 7.81 1.86
N LEU A 61 -7.75 7.37 2.78
CA LEU A 61 -7.92 6.15 3.54
C LEU A 61 -7.73 6.47 5.02
N ASN A 62 -8.50 5.81 5.87
CA ASN A 62 -8.26 5.83 7.30
C ASN A 62 -7.23 4.76 7.65
N LEU A 63 -6.13 5.16 8.30
CA LEU A 63 -5.21 4.22 8.92
C LEU A 63 -5.84 3.73 10.23
N CYS A 64 -6.21 2.47 10.28
CA CYS A 64 -6.86 1.85 11.44
C CYS A 64 -5.85 1.22 12.41
N GLN A 65 -4.69 0.79 11.91
CA GLN A 65 -3.69 0.08 12.71
C GLN A 65 -2.29 0.37 12.21
N PHE A 66 -1.36 0.56 13.14
CA PHE A 66 0.06 0.80 12.90
C PHE A 66 0.89 -0.01 13.89
N GLU A 67 1.67 -0.96 13.39
CA GLU A 67 2.46 -1.89 14.22
C GLU A 67 3.88 -2.02 13.69
N PRO A 68 4.86 -1.32 14.31
CA PRO A 68 6.27 -1.53 14.03
C PRO A 68 6.71 -2.96 14.37
N GLN A 69 7.56 -3.53 13.54
CA GLN A 69 8.16 -4.84 13.73
C GLN A 69 9.64 -4.68 14.09
N ALA A 70 10.19 -5.62 14.86
CA ALA A 70 11.60 -5.60 15.26
C ALA A 70 12.56 -5.75 14.07
N ASP A 71 12.08 -6.29 12.94
CA ASP A 71 12.85 -6.46 11.72
C ASP A 71 12.98 -5.17 10.90
N GLY A 72 12.37 -4.05 11.33
CA GLY A 72 12.41 -2.76 10.62
C GLY A 72 11.31 -2.59 9.57
N THR A 73 10.35 -3.52 9.49
CA THR A 73 9.10 -3.33 8.74
C THR A 73 8.00 -2.75 9.65
N CYS A 74 6.90 -2.32 9.05
CA CYS A 74 5.69 -1.90 9.78
C CYS A 74 4.46 -2.53 9.15
N ARG A 75 3.59 -3.15 9.96
CA ARG A 75 2.28 -3.62 9.53
C ARG A 75 1.26 -2.50 9.69
N LEU A 76 0.55 -2.22 8.60
CA LEU A 76 -0.45 -1.17 8.52
C LEU A 76 -1.77 -1.80 8.07
N SER A 77 -2.89 -1.34 8.63
CA SER A 77 -4.23 -1.70 8.16
C SER A 77 -5.02 -0.45 7.84
N TYR A 78 -5.63 -0.42 6.66
CA TYR A 78 -6.41 0.70 6.16
C TYR A 78 -7.87 0.34 5.98
N GLN A 79 -8.75 1.33 6.12
CA GLN A 79 -10.14 1.28 5.72
C GLN A 79 -10.44 2.37 4.69
N VAL A 80 -11.11 1.97 3.61
CA VAL A 80 -11.55 2.89 2.55
C VAL A 80 -12.77 3.68 3.05
N THR A 81 -12.67 5.00 2.99
CA THR A 81 -13.75 5.91 3.38
C THR A 81 -14.63 6.25 2.18
N SER A 82 -15.92 6.48 2.44
CA SER A 82 -16.92 6.94 1.45
C SER A 82 -16.62 8.33 0.91
#